data_AF-A0A1B9N5X3-F1
#
_entry.id   AF-A0A1B9N5X3-F1
#
_cell.length_a   1.000
_cell.length_b   1.000
_cell.length_c   1.000
_cell.angle_alpha   90.00
_cell.angle_beta   90.00
_cell.angle_gamma   90.00
#
_symmetry.space_group_name_H-M   'P 1'
#
loop_
_entity.id
_entity.type
_entity.pdbx_description
1 polymer ?
#
loop_
_entity_poly.entity_id
_entity_poly.type
_entity_poly.pdbx_seq_one_letter_code
_entity_poly.pdbx_strand_id
1 'polypeptide(L)'
;MYKKLLTLIILLISTFAQGNETVWDLTFDNKYNLPIVIINLEGEKIALTLDTGTKEALHLPINLIDKIPNKSENLQKIRSIDLSGNVSEVRSFIINNLKLNSFIFKRVGVVEYNSWGLKFSSDNSNNNENENIENPVIGLGLFDGYVLTINYPESKIIVSDETDISADLDKKWIPIPFHLNDEGLAIEMSEV
;
A
#
# COMPACT_ATOMS: atom_id res chain seq x y z
N MET A 1 6.25 -54.64 -2.28
CA MET A 1 5.91 -53.59 -3.27
C MET A 1 5.02 -52.48 -2.71
N TYR A 2 3.99 -52.78 -1.92
CA TYR A 2 3.04 -51.76 -1.40
C TYR A 2 3.64 -50.67 -0.49
N LYS A 3 4.70 -50.97 0.30
CA LYS A 3 5.31 -49.98 1.20
C LYS A 3 6.00 -48.82 0.45
N LYS A 4 6.63 -49.09 -0.70
CA LYS A 4 7.28 -48.06 -1.54
C LYS A 4 6.25 -47.20 -2.29
N LEU A 5 5.09 -47.78 -2.64
CA LEU A 5 3.99 -47.06 -3.27
C LEU A 5 3.34 -46.07 -2.28
N LEU A 6 3.20 -46.47 -1.00
CA LEU A 6 2.66 -45.60 0.05
C LEU A 6 3.57 -44.41 0.34
N THR A 7 4.90 -44.59 0.29
CA THR A 7 5.86 -43.48 0.47
C THR A 7 5.77 -42.46 -0.66
N LEU A 8 5.51 -42.91 -1.89
CA LEU A 8 5.33 -42.05 -3.07
C LEU A 8 4.05 -41.22 -2.98
N ILE A 9 2.96 -41.79 -2.47
CA ILE A 9 1.68 -41.10 -2.29
C ILE A 9 1.78 -40.02 -1.20
N ILE A 10 2.53 -40.28 -0.11
CA ILE A 10 2.77 -39.29 0.96
C ILE A 10 3.67 -38.14 0.49
N LEU A 11 4.61 -38.40 -0.43
CA LEU A 11 5.45 -37.37 -1.06
C LEU A 11 4.70 -36.51 -2.10
N LEU A 12 3.61 -37.02 -2.68
CA LEU A 12 2.74 -36.29 -3.62
C LEU A 12 1.73 -35.35 -2.92
N ILE A 13 1.60 -35.42 -1.60
CA ILE A 13 0.95 -34.37 -0.79
C ILE A 13 1.93 -33.20 -0.57
N SER A 14 2.99 -33.11 -1.39
CA SER A 14 3.91 -31.98 -1.47
C SER A 14 3.10 -30.69 -1.69
N THR A 15 2.89 -29.98 -0.58
CA THR A 15 2.81 -28.53 -0.47
C THR A 15 2.37 -27.84 -1.76
N PHE A 16 1.06 -27.83 -2.02
CA PHE A 16 0.52 -26.74 -2.81
C PHE A 16 0.87 -25.47 -2.02
N ALA A 17 1.78 -24.66 -2.56
CA ALA A 17 2.00 -23.31 -2.07
C ALA A 17 0.74 -22.54 -2.45
N GLN A 18 -0.24 -22.56 -1.55
CA GLN A 18 -1.44 -21.76 -1.67
C GLN A 18 -1.00 -20.30 -1.49
N GLY A 19 -1.38 -19.45 -2.44
CA GLY A 19 -1.17 -18.01 -2.31
C GLY A 19 -1.79 -17.51 -1.01
N ASN A 20 -1.12 -16.59 -0.32
CA ASN A 20 -1.72 -15.87 0.77
C ASN A 20 -2.52 -14.70 0.21
N GLU A 21 -3.73 -14.56 0.71
CA GLU A 21 -4.59 -13.41 0.46
C GLU A 21 -4.94 -12.74 1.78
N THR A 22 -5.08 -11.41 1.75
CA THR A 22 -5.71 -10.65 2.84
C THR A 22 -6.79 -9.74 2.27
N VAL A 23 -7.86 -9.60 3.04
CA VAL A 23 -8.96 -8.67 2.75
C VAL A 23 -8.96 -7.59 3.83
N TRP A 24 -8.94 -6.33 3.42
CA TRP A 24 -9.03 -5.17 4.30
C TRP A 24 -10.31 -4.39 4.01
N ASP A 25 -10.89 -3.82 5.07
CA ASP A 25 -12.01 -2.90 4.94
C ASP A 25 -11.53 -1.58 4.32
N LEU A 26 -12.26 -1.13 3.30
CA LEU A 26 -12.12 0.18 2.71
C LEU A 26 -13.25 1.06 3.25
N THR A 27 -12.90 2.17 3.87
CA THR A 27 -13.85 3.18 4.33
C THR A 27 -13.57 4.50 3.63
N PHE A 28 -14.42 5.50 3.82
CA PHE A 28 -14.23 6.81 3.22
C PHE A 28 -14.35 7.90 4.28
N ASP A 29 -13.49 8.91 4.20
CA ASP A 29 -13.63 10.07 5.07
C ASP A 29 -14.87 10.89 4.70
N ASN A 30 -15.44 11.60 5.68
CA ASN A 30 -16.68 12.35 5.46
C ASN A 30 -16.47 13.65 4.68
N LYS A 31 -15.24 14.17 4.64
CA LYS A 31 -14.94 15.52 4.12
C LYS A 31 -14.60 15.51 2.64
N TYR A 32 -13.78 14.54 2.21
CA TYR A 32 -13.23 14.49 0.87
C TYR A 32 -13.54 13.17 0.14
N ASN A 33 -14.24 12.25 0.80
CA ASN A 33 -14.49 10.89 0.35
C ASN A 33 -13.18 10.18 -0.04
N LEU A 34 -12.11 10.42 0.72
CA LEU A 34 -10.81 9.79 0.54
C LEU A 34 -10.87 8.34 1.05
N PRO A 35 -10.33 7.38 0.30
CA PRO A 35 -10.29 5.98 0.70
C PRO A 35 -9.38 5.79 1.93
N ILE A 36 -9.93 5.26 3.01
CA ILE A 36 -9.24 5.01 4.28
C ILE A 36 -9.20 3.50 4.57
N VAL A 37 -8.02 3.02 4.92
CA VAL A 37 -7.77 1.64 5.36
C VAL A 37 -7.27 1.66 6.80
N ILE A 38 -7.83 0.78 7.64
CA ILE A 38 -7.32 0.57 9.00
C ILE A 38 -6.33 -0.59 8.98
N ILE A 39 -5.09 -0.33 9.36
CA ILE A 39 -4.07 -1.38 9.50
C ILE A 39 -3.57 -1.44 10.94
N ASN A 40 -3.17 -2.64 11.34
CA ASN A 40 -2.41 -2.88 12.56
C ASN A 40 -0.92 -2.85 12.21
N LEU A 41 -0.21 -1.86 12.74
CA LEU A 41 1.23 -1.69 12.66
C LEU A 41 1.82 -1.83 14.07
N GLU A 42 2.64 -2.85 14.29
CA GLU A 42 3.29 -3.09 15.60
C GLU A 42 2.32 -3.10 16.81
N GLY A 43 1.08 -3.57 16.61
CA GLY A 43 0.06 -3.65 17.66
C GLY A 43 -0.88 -2.44 17.73
N GLU A 44 -0.61 -1.38 16.98
CA GLU A 44 -1.40 -0.15 16.95
C GLU A 44 -2.29 -0.11 15.70
N LYS A 45 -3.58 0.16 15.89
CA LYS A 45 -4.51 0.41 14.78
C LYS A 45 -4.35 1.84 14.32
N ILE A 46 -3.93 2.01 13.07
CA ILE A 46 -3.75 3.32 12.43
C ILE A 46 -4.64 3.38 11.18
N ALA A 47 -5.21 4.57 10.94
CA ALA A 47 -5.97 4.86 9.74
C ALA A 47 -5.05 5.50 8.71
N LEU A 48 -4.99 4.94 7.50
CA LEU A 48 -4.18 5.46 6.40
C LEU A 48 -5.04 5.75 5.20
N THR A 49 -4.72 6.82 4.49
CA THR A 49 -5.31 7.10 3.18
C THR A 49 -4.66 6.19 2.14
N LEU A 50 -5.47 5.51 1.31
CA LEU A 50 -4.98 4.82 0.12
C LEU A 50 -4.76 5.85 -0.99
N ASP A 51 -3.52 6.04 -1.42
CA ASP A 51 -3.15 6.98 -2.47
C ASP A 51 -2.53 6.23 -3.65
N THR A 52 -3.31 6.02 -4.70
CA THR A 52 -2.80 5.38 -5.93
C THR A 52 -1.87 6.28 -6.75
N GLY A 53 -1.72 7.55 -6.36
CA GLY A 53 -0.84 8.53 -7.00
C GLY A 53 0.60 8.54 -6.47
N THR A 54 0.94 7.72 -5.47
CA THR A 54 2.33 7.62 -4.98
C THR A 54 2.93 6.24 -5.20
N LYS A 55 4.20 6.22 -5.64
CA LYS A 55 4.98 4.99 -5.87
C LYS A 55 5.64 4.45 -4.61
N GLU A 56 5.74 5.24 -3.55
CA GLU A 56 6.29 4.77 -2.27
C GLU A 56 5.28 3.89 -1.55
N ALA A 57 5.73 2.89 -0.80
CA ALA A 57 4.78 1.96 -0.18
C ALA A 57 4.01 2.60 0.97
N LEU A 58 4.71 3.31 1.86
CA LEU A 58 4.10 4.00 2.99
C LEU A 58 4.73 5.38 3.20
N HIS A 59 3.89 6.37 3.48
CA HIS A 59 4.32 7.65 4.03
C HIS A 59 3.86 7.68 5.48
N LEU A 60 4.80 7.62 6.42
CA LEU A 60 4.48 7.52 7.84
C LEU A 60 5.10 8.68 8.62
N PRO A 61 4.39 9.24 9.61
CA PRO A 61 4.98 9.98 10.71
C PRO A 61 6.21 9.29 11.30
N ILE A 62 7.25 10.07 11.62
CA ILE A 62 8.51 9.50 12.13
C ILE A 62 8.33 8.70 13.42
N ASN A 63 7.38 9.09 14.27
CA ASN A 63 7.04 8.36 15.49
C ASN A 63 6.46 6.95 15.23
N LEU A 64 5.81 6.72 14.08
CA LEU A 64 5.35 5.39 13.66
C LEU A 64 6.49 4.60 13.04
N ILE A 65 7.32 5.23 12.22
CA ILE A 65 8.53 4.61 11.66
C ILE A 65 9.46 4.12 12.78
N ASP A 66 9.64 4.92 13.83
CA ASP A 66 10.53 4.60 14.94
C ASP A 66 10.11 3.35 15.71
N LYS A 67 8.81 3.03 15.75
CA LYS A 67 8.27 1.80 16.35
C LYS A 67 8.60 0.54 15.54
N ILE A 68 8.85 0.67 14.23
CA ILE A 68 9.11 -0.48 13.36
C ILE A 68 10.50 -1.07 13.67
N PRO A 69 10.59 -2.34 14.08
CA PRO A 69 11.87 -3.00 14.34
C PRO A 69 12.59 -3.34 13.03
N ASN A 70 13.92 -3.50 13.09
CA ASN A 70 14.75 -3.98 11.97
C ASN A 70 14.60 -3.17 10.66
N LYS A 71 14.26 -1.88 10.75
CA LYS A 71 14.32 -0.94 9.63
C LYS A 71 15.77 -0.50 9.36
N SER A 72 16.09 -0.26 8.10
CA SER A 72 17.34 0.36 7.68
C SER A 72 17.05 1.68 7.01
N GLU A 73 17.63 2.78 7.50
CA GLU A 73 17.55 4.08 6.83
C GLU A 73 18.46 4.08 5.59
N ASN A 74 17.95 4.59 4.47
CA ASN A 74 18.75 4.83 3.29
C ASN A 74 19.62 6.08 3.49
N LEU A 75 20.88 6.02 3.02
CA LEU A 75 21.79 7.17 3.10
C LEU A 75 21.34 8.36 2.26
N GLN A 76 20.65 8.09 1.15
CA GLN A 76 20.11 9.12 0.27
C GLN A 76 18.67 9.43 0.67
N LYS A 77 18.41 10.72 0.88
CA LYS A 77 17.05 11.23 1.03
C LYS A 77 16.33 11.21 -0.31
N ILE A 78 15.02 11.03 -0.27
CA ILE A 78 14.17 11.05 -1.46
C ILE A 78 13.67 12.47 -1.68
N ARG A 79 13.71 12.92 -2.93
CA ARG A 79 13.13 14.21 -3.33
C ARG A 79 11.61 14.06 -3.38
N SER A 80 10.89 14.91 -2.65
CA SER A 80 9.44 15.00 -2.66
C SER A 80 9.01 16.37 -3.18
N ILE A 81 7.92 16.42 -3.94
CA ILE A 81 7.36 17.66 -4.50
C ILE A 81 5.91 17.76 -4.02
N ASP A 82 5.55 18.87 -3.37
CA ASP A 82 4.16 19.11 -2.96
C ASP A 82 3.30 19.64 -4.12
N LEU A 83 1.97 19.71 -3.93
CA LEU A 83 1.05 20.23 -4.94
C LEU A 83 1.25 21.72 -5.28
N SER A 84 2.03 22.45 -4.48
CA SER A 84 2.44 23.84 -4.76
C SER A 84 3.75 23.92 -5.55
N GLY A 85 4.38 22.78 -5.85
CA GLY A 85 5.67 22.67 -6.52
C GLY A 85 6.87 22.84 -5.61
N ASN A 86 6.69 22.92 -4.28
CA ASN A 86 7.82 23.02 -3.36
C ASN A 86 8.53 21.67 -3.26
N VAL A 87 9.85 21.73 -3.35
CA VAL A 87 10.71 20.57 -3.25
C VAL A 87 11.20 20.41 -1.81
N SER A 88 11.07 19.21 -1.26
CA SER A 88 11.65 18.82 0.03
C SER A 88 12.44 17.53 -0.11
N GLU A 89 13.31 17.26 0.86
CA GLU A 89 14.01 15.98 0.99
C GLU A 89 13.46 15.23 2.20
N VAL A 90 12.99 14.01 1.97
CA VAL A 90 12.43 13.14 3.02
C VAL A 90 13.35 12.00 3.35
N ARG A 91 13.39 11.61 4.63
CA ARG A 91 14.08 10.40 5.06
C ARG A 91 13.35 9.19 4.48
N SER A 92 14.11 8.16 4.14
CA SER A 92 13.56 6.92 3.61
C SER A 92 14.18 5.70 4.27
N PHE A 93 13.41 4.64 4.37
CA PHE A 93 13.72 3.44 5.11
C PHE A 93 13.30 2.21 4.30
N ILE A 94 14.00 1.11 4.50
CA ILE A 94 13.63 -0.21 3.96
C ILE A 94 13.35 -1.14 5.13
N ILE A 95 12.22 -1.84 5.05
CA ILE A 95 11.82 -2.87 6.01
C ILE A 95 11.73 -4.19 5.27
N ASN A 96 12.58 -5.15 5.63
CA ASN A 96 12.67 -6.42 4.91
C ASN A 96 11.38 -7.26 5.01
N ASN A 97 10.76 -7.27 6.19
CA ASN A 97 9.50 -7.96 6.45
C ASN A 97 8.62 -7.03 7.28
N LEU A 98 7.59 -6.45 6.68
CA LEU A 98 6.64 -5.60 7.37
C LEU A 98 5.32 -6.34 7.49
N LYS A 99 4.90 -6.61 8.72
CA LYS A 99 3.59 -7.20 8.99
C LYS A 99 2.55 -6.09 9.13
N LEU A 100 1.59 -6.06 8.22
CA LEU A 100 0.41 -5.20 8.30
C LEU A 100 -0.82 -6.09 8.46
N ASN A 101 -1.57 -5.92 9.54
CA ASN A 101 -2.64 -6.85 9.91
C ASN A 101 -2.10 -8.30 10.01
N SER A 102 -2.64 -9.23 9.21
CA SER A 102 -2.22 -10.62 9.13
C SER A 102 -1.24 -10.91 7.98
N PHE A 103 -0.95 -9.93 7.13
CA PHE A 103 -0.17 -10.12 5.90
C PHE A 103 1.26 -9.59 6.06
N ILE A 104 2.23 -10.27 5.44
CA ILE A 104 3.65 -9.90 5.49
C ILE A 104 4.11 -9.42 4.12
N PHE A 105 4.42 -8.13 4.04
CA PHE A 105 5.00 -7.51 2.87
C PHE A 105 6.53 -7.60 2.93
N LYS A 106 7.16 -7.88 1.78
CA LYS A 106 8.61 -8.02 1.67
C LYS A 106 9.23 -6.76 1.08
N ARG A 107 10.38 -6.35 1.63
CA ARG A 107 11.18 -5.20 1.15
C ARG A 107 10.36 -3.92 0.95
N VAL A 108 9.64 -3.51 1.99
CA VAL A 108 8.79 -2.32 1.96
C VAL A 108 9.62 -1.05 2.07
N GLY A 109 9.47 -0.14 1.11
CA GLY A 109 10.03 1.21 1.15
C GLY A 109 9.10 2.17 1.91
N VAL A 110 9.61 2.80 2.96
CA VAL A 110 8.84 3.73 3.79
C VAL A 110 9.53 5.08 3.78
N VAL A 111 8.77 6.14 3.59
CA VAL A 111 9.30 7.50 3.67
C VAL A 111 8.64 8.28 4.81
N GLU A 112 9.38 9.24 5.35
CA GLU A 112 8.85 10.16 6.34
C GLU A 112 7.75 11.02 5.71
N TYR A 113 6.57 11.01 6.34
CA TYR A 113 5.44 11.79 5.89
C TYR A 113 5.74 13.28 6.01
N ASN A 114 5.59 13.99 4.88
CA ASN A 114 5.51 15.44 4.84
C ASN A 114 4.17 15.82 4.20
N SER A 115 3.45 16.75 4.82
CA SER A 115 2.18 17.25 4.27
C SER A 115 2.38 17.84 2.87
N TRP A 116 1.87 17.16 1.86
CA TRP A 116 2.01 17.50 0.43
C TRP A 116 0.77 18.15 -0.21
N GLY A 117 -0.32 18.29 0.54
CA GLY A 117 -1.56 18.90 0.06
C GLY A 117 -1.43 20.42 -0.14
N LEU A 118 -2.29 20.99 -0.99
CA LEU A 118 -2.47 22.45 -1.06
C LEU A 118 -2.98 22.94 0.30
N LYS A 119 -2.15 23.67 1.04
CA LYS A 119 -2.60 24.43 2.20
C LYS A 119 -3.41 25.61 1.70
N PHE A 120 -4.70 25.41 1.45
CA PHE A 120 -5.61 26.52 1.27
C PHE A 120 -5.72 27.23 2.62
N SER A 121 -5.23 28.47 2.69
CA SER A 121 -5.43 29.36 3.83
C SER A 121 -6.92 29.66 3.96
N SER A 122 -7.66 28.77 4.62
CA SER A 122 -9.00 29.06 5.11
C SER A 122 -8.87 30.00 6.30
N ASP A 123 -9.56 31.13 6.21
CA ASP A 123 -9.74 32.21 7.19
C ASP A 123 -9.26 31.98 8.64
N ASN A 124 -8.65 33.05 9.18
CA ASN A 124 -8.30 33.30 10.60
C ASN A 124 -9.52 33.32 11.55
N SER A 125 -10.52 32.47 11.36
CA SER A 125 -11.69 32.35 12.22
C SER A 125 -12.02 30.88 12.45
N ASN A 126 -11.20 30.23 13.27
CA ASN A 126 -11.63 29.39 14.40
C ASN A 126 -10.42 28.63 14.93
N ASN A 127 -9.82 29.18 15.99
CA ASN A 127 -8.91 28.44 16.86
C ASN A 127 -9.69 27.29 17.52
N ASN A 128 -9.73 26.13 16.89
CA ASN A 128 -9.97 24.86 17.56
C ASN A 128 -8.87 23.91 17.13
N GLU A 129 -7.96 23.73 18.08
CA GLU A 129 -6.79 22.86 18.11
C GLU A 129 -7.00 21.52 17.36
N ASN A 130 -6.01 21.19 16.50
CA ASN A 130 -5.71 19.91 15.82
C ASN A 130 -5.59 19.97 14.26
N GLU A 131 -5.20 21.11 13.66
CA GLU A 131 -4.97 21.24 12.21
C GLU A 131 -3.59 20.74 11.71
N ASN A 132 -3.02 19.72 12.36
CA ASN A 132 -1.84 19.02 11.87
C ASN A 132 -2.08 17.52 11.99
N ILE A 133 -3.16 17.05 11.36
CA ILE A 133 -3.38 15.61 11.22
C ILE A 133 -2.39 15.15 10.14
N GLU A 134 -1.22 14.70 10.58
CA GLU A 134 -0.35 13.89 9.74
C GLU A 134 -1.16 12.66 9.33
N ASN A 135 -1.59 12.62 8.07
CA ASN A 135 -2.38 11.51 7.55
C ASN A 135 -1.41 10.53 6.89
N PRO A 136 -1.03 9.44 7.57
CA PRO A 136 -0.20 8.43 6.94
C PRO A 136 -0.89 7.87 5.69
N VAL A 137 -0.07 7.46 4.72
CA VAL A 137 -0.53 7.06 3.39
C VAL A 137 -0.04 5.67 3.04
N ILE A 138 -0.90 4.87 2.40
CA ILE A 138 -0.56 3.64 1.70
C ILE A 138 -0.52 3.95 0.21
N GLY A 139 0.65 3.78 -0.41
CA GLY A 139 0.82 3.95 -1.84
C GLY A 139 0.84 2.65 -2.63
N LEU A 140 0.93 2.77 -3.96
CA LEU A 140 1.01 1.59 -4.84
C LEU A 140 2.28 0.77 -4.61
N GLY A 141 3.35 1.39 -4.13
CA GLY A 141 4.62 0.69 -3.84
C GLY A 141 4.49 -0.43 -2.81
N LEU A 142 3.44 -0.43 -1.97
CA LEU A 142 3.21 -1.50 -1.00
C LEU A 142 2.86 -2.81 -1.69
N PHE A 143 2.21 -2.70 -2.85
CA PHE A 143 1.69 -3.82 -3.61
C PHE A 143 2.62 -4.21 -4.77
N ASP A 144 3.86 -3.71 -4.80
CA ASP A 144 4.86 -4.15 -5.78
C ASP A 144 5.16 -5.65 -5.65
N GLY A 145 4.95 -6.39 -6.73
CA GLY A 145 5.02 -7.86 -6.72
C GLY A 145 3.79 -8.57 -6.14
N TYR A 146 2.68 -7.85 -5.89
CA TYR A 146 1.42 -8.38 -5.41
C TYR A 146 0.27 -8.00 -6.36
N VAL A 147 -0.86 -8.70 -6.25
CA VAL A 147 -2.10 -8.33 -6.92
C VAL A 147 -2.93 -7.49 -5.95
N LEU A 148 -3.22 -6.24 -6.34
CA LEU A 148 -4.14 -5.35 -5.66
C LEU A 148 -5.49 -5.34 -6.36
N THR A 149 -6.56 -5.72 -5.66
CA THR A 149 -7.93 -5.51 -6.10
C THR A 149 -8.62 -4.49 -5.20
N ILE A 150 -9.17 -3.44 -5.79
CA ILE A 150 -9.98 -2.43 -5.10
C ILE A 150 -11.46 -2.67 -5.48
N ASN A 151 -12.21 -3.29 -4.59
CA ASN A 151 -13.63 -3.59 -4.78
C ASN A 151 -14.47 -2.49 -4.11
N TYR A 152 -14.74 -1.41 -4.84
CA TYR A 152 -15.55 -0.29 -4.36
C TYR A 152 -16.98 -0.71 -3.94
N PRO A 153 -17.74 -1.50 -4.72
CA PRO A 153 -19.09 -1.92 -4.33
C PRO A 153 -19.16 -2.65 -2.98
N GLU A 154 -18.17 -3.47 -2.67
CA GLU A 154 -18.11 -4.19 -1.39
C GLU A 154 -17.29 -3.45 -0.33
N SER A 155 -16.69 -2.32 -0.69
CA SER A 155 -15.83 -1.52 0.19
C SER A 155 -14.69 -2.37 0.77
N LYS A 156 -13.98 -3.08 -0.10
CA LYS A 156 -12.84 -3.94 0.25
C LYS A 156 -11.60 -3.66 -0.59
N ILE A 157 -10.44 -3.86 0.03
CA ILE A 157 -9.17 -4.08 -0.66
C ILE A 157 -8.80 -5.54 -0.47
N ILE A 158 -8.36 -6.18 -1.55
CA ILE A 158 -7.84 -7.54 -1.53
C ILE A 158 -6.41 -7.49 -2.03
N VAL A 159 -5.51 -8.11 -1.28
CA VAL A 159 -4.09 -8.23 -1.62
C VAL A 159 -3.73 -9.70 -1.67
N SER A 160 -3.20 -10.14 -2.80
CA SER A 160 -2.76 -11.53 -3.01
C SER A 160 -1.29 -11.58 -3.42
N ASP A 161 -0.54 -12.55 -2.89
CA ASP A 161 0.79 -12.91 -3.39
C ASP A 161 0.74 -13.91 -4.57
N GLU A 162 -0.45 -14.35 -4.97
CA GLU A 162 -0.68 -15.13 -6.18
C GLU A 162 -0.63 -14.22 -7.40
N THR A 163 0.39 -14.41 -8.23
CA THR A 163 0.65 -13.56 -9.40
C THR A 163 -0.01 -14.07 -10.69
N ASP A 164 -0.50 -15.32 -10.70
CA ASP A 164 -1.21 -15.90 -11.83
C ASP A 164 -2.73 -15.73 -11.69
N ILE A 165 -3.19 -14.50 -11.91
CA ILE A 165 -4.62 -14.16 -11.93
C ILE A 165 -5.31 -14.53 -13.25
N SER A 166 -4.60 -15.12 -14.20
CA SER A 166 -5.14 -15.38 -15.54
C SER A 166 -6.34 -16.33 -15.51
N ALA A 167 -6.40 -17.20 -14.49
CA ALA A 167 -7.53 -18.09 -14.24
C ALA A 167 -8.76 -17.38 -13.62
N ASP A 168 -8.53 -16.30 -12.85
CA ASP A 168 -9.56 -15.55 -12.12
C ASP A 168 -10.16 -14.39 -12.92
N LEU A 169 -9.45 -13.92 -13.94
CA LEU A 169 -9.94 -12.92 -14.88
C LEU A 169 -10.99 -13.54 -15.80
N ASP A 170 -12.26 -13.52 -15.36
CA ASP A 170 -13.39 -13.90 -16.21
C ASP A 170 -13.50 -12.99 -17.45
N LYS A 171 -14.37 -13.37 -18.40
CA LYS A 171 -14.57 -12.62 -19.66
C LYS A 171 -15.12 -11.19 -19.49
N LYS A 172 -15.41 -10.72 -18.28
CA LYS A 172 -15.93 -9.38 -18.01
C LYS A 172 -14.83 -8.37 -17.70
N TRP A 173 -13.63 -8.83 -17.35
CA TRP A 173 -12.50 -7.94 -17.13
C TRP A 173 -12.03 -7.34 -18.45
N ILE A 174 -11.89 -6.02 -18.46
CA ILE A 174 -11.35 -5.27 -19.60
C ILE A 174 -9.92 -4.89 -19.24
N PRO A 175 -8.90 -5.41 -19.94
CA PRO A 175 -7.53 -5.01 -19.69
C PRO A 175 -7.33 -3.56 -20.14
N ILE A 176 -6.83 -2.73 -19.23
CA ILE A 176 -6.42 -1.35 -19.53
C ILE A 176 -4.90 -1.30 -19.40
N PRO A 177 -4.14 -1.05 -20.49
CA PRO A 177 -2.71 -0.90 -20.39
C PRO A 177 -2.36 0.33 -19.55
N PHE A 178 -1.47 0.16 -18.59
CA PHE A 178 -0.96 1.25 -17.77
C PHE A 178 0.54 1.08 -17.56
N HIS A 179 1.21 2.16 -17.19
CA HIS A 179 2.58 2.12 -16.72
C HIS A 179 2.69 2.95 -15.44
N LEU A 180 3.67 2.62 -14.59
CA LEU A 180 4.02 3.44 -13.45
C LEU A 180 5.13 4.41 -13.87
N ASN A 181 5.00 5.69 -13.52
CA ASN A 181 6.04 6.69 -13.69
C ASN A 181 6.38 7.33 -12.33
N ASP A 182 7.21 8.39 -12.31
CA ASP A 182 7.61 9.06 -11.07
C ASP A 182 6.44 9.77 -10.34
N GLU A 183 5.31 9.95 -11.01
CA GLU A 183 4.09 10.61 -10.52
C GLU A 183 2.96 9.61 -10.21
N GLY A 184 3.20 8.29 -10.33
CA GLY A 184 2.24 7.23 -10.02
C GLY A 184 1.74 6.47 -11.24
N LEU A 185 0.46 6.11 -11.24
CA LEU A 185 -0.17 5.29 -12.29
C LEU A 185 -0.61 6.16 -13.49
N ALA A 186 -0.12 5.82 -14.68
CA ALA A 186 -0.44 6.49 -15.93
C ALA A 186 -1.12 5.53 -16.91
N ILE A 187 -2.24 5.98 -17.48
CA ILE A 187 -3.00 5.26 -18.52
C ILE A 187 -2.89 6.06 -19.81
N GLU A 188 -2.35 5.44 -20.85
CA GLU A 188 -2.34 6.03 -22.18
C GLU A 188 -3.73 5.86 -22.79
N MET A 189 -4.43 6.98 -22.99
CA MET A 189 -5.66 6.98 -23.78
C MET A 189 -5.28 7.29 -25.23
N SER A 190 -5.49 6.32 -26.11
CA SER A 190 -5.50 6.58 -27.55
C SER A 190 -6.69 7.49 -27.88
N GLU A 191 -6.45 8.59 -28.60
CA GLU A 191 -7.51 9.39 -29.20
C GLU A 191 -8.36 8.47 -30.11
N VAL A 192 -9.67 8.41 -29.82
CA VAL A 192 -10.67 7.76 -30.69
C VAL A 192 -11.15 8.78 -31.71
#